data_AF-A0A957XM58-F1
#
_entry.id   AF-A0A957XM58-F1
#
_cell.length_a   1.000
_cell.length_b   1.000
_cell.length_c   1.000
_cell.angle_alpha   90.00
_cell.angle_beta   90.00
_cell.angle_gamma   90.00
#
_symmetry.space_group_name_H-M   'P 1'
#
loop_
_entity.id
_entity.type
_entity.pdbx_description
1 polymer ?
#
loop_
_entity_poly.entity_id
_entity_poly.type
_entity_poly.pdbx_seq_one_letter_code
_entity_poly.pdbx_strand_id
1 'polypeptide(L)'
;MKRSMMFGLLLISLLVTGSMVLAQTEEPESVVTTGNPSLEIVWPAPISEVWGPIEIMGTAAVPEFAFYRLEMIPLDEQTLSPVFNVGWIPITVDFTEPVVNGVLASVDTATIPDGLYGLRLVVGVGDAAAPSQLFQTVTGPVRVSNGQYLEGTENEEAAPAPPEMAEDQPYVVTNPGVTAVNVRYCDQLDSERCPVVDVFDSTEGAALLGLSANDSGWYFVETGSGLQGWVQPINVEVVGDTSNVPLVVPPQPVEAQPSQPPVPITIEPGVPAAPVPMVSASPNGVAVVDALPQCGRSFTVHVNMSNPTDQVARGGTVVLQNIYRGNGKVTGVSVGSYPEIPPGGNY
;
A
#
# COMPACT_ATOMS: atom_id res chain seq x y z
N MET A 1 -43.69 11.84 -69.46
CA MET A 1 -42.26 12.24 -69.37
C MET A 1 -41.85 13.03 -68.11
N LYS A 2 -42.74 13.49 -67.21
CA LYS A 2 -42.35 14.30 -66.03
C LYS A 2 -42.14 13.56 -64.69
N ARG A 3 -42.44 12.25 -64.58
CA ARG A 3 -42.31 11.49 -63.32
C ARG A 3 -40.95 10.80 -63.10
N SER A 4 -40.12 10.68 -64.14
CA SER A 4 -38.83 9.98 -64.05
C SER A 4 -37.68 10.86 -63.51
N MET A 5 -37.89 12.19 -63.45
CA MET A 5 -36.83 13.14 -63.05
C MET A 5 -36.85 13.45 -61.54
N MET A 6 -37.95 13.11 -60.83
CA MET A 6 -38.09 13.36 -59.40
C MET A 6 -37.49 12.23 -58.52
N PHE A 7 -37.32 11.02 -59.08
CA PHE A 7 -36.69 9.90 -58.37
C PHE A 7 -35.15 9.96 -58.38
N GLY A 8 -34.56 10.57 -59.41
CA GLY A 8 -33.09 10.72 -59.50
C GLY A 8 -32.52 11.71 -58.48
N LEU A 9 -33.29 12.76 -58.13
CA LEU A 9 -32.84 13.78 -57.19
C LEU A 9 -32.95 13.32 -55.72
N LEU A 10 -33.88 12.41 -55.42
CA LEU A 10 -34.03 11.82 -54.08
C LEU A 10 -32.95 10.77 -53.78
N LEU A 11 -32.45 10.07 -54.81
CA LEU A 11 -31.36 9.08 -54.65
C LEU A 11 -29.99 9.73 -54.43
N ILE A 12 -29.74 10.92 -55.00
CA ILE A 12 -28.48 11.66 -54.81
C ILE A 12 -28.46 12.37 -53.44
N SER A 13 -29.63 12.76 -52.90
CA SER A 13 -29.72 13.32 -51.54
C SER A 13 -29.52 12.30 -50.43
N LEU A 14 -29.58 10.98 -50.72
CA LEU A 14 -29.41 9.91 -49.73
C LEU A 14 -27.98 9.36 -49.66
N LEU A 15 -27.07 9.80 -50.54
CA LEU A 15 -25.68 9.33 -50.58
C LEU A 15 -24.68 10.28 -49.87
N VAL A 16 -25.16 11.36 -49.24
CA VAL A 16 -24.33 12.32 -48.46
C VAL A 16 -24.66 12.25 -46.96
N THR A 17 -25.22 11.14 -46.47
CA THR A 17 -25.30 10.89 -45.03
C THR A 17 -24.01 10.24 -44.54
N GLY A 18 -23.05 11.11 -44.20
CA GLY A 18 -22.21 11.00 -43.02
C GLY A 18 -21.48 9.68 -42.81
N SER A 19 -20.34 9.51 -43.47
CA SER A 19 -19.22 8.78 -42.88
C SER A 19 -18.68 9.61 -41.71
N MET A 20 -19.40 9.63 -40.58
CA MET A 20 -18.77 9.99 -39.31
C MET A 20 -17.85 8.83 -38.96
N VAL A 21 -16.60 8.93 -39.42
CA VAL A 21 -15.49 8.20 -38.83
C VAL A 21 -15.47 8.69 -37.38
N LEU A 22 -16.03 7.89 -36.47
CA LEU A 22 -15.72 8.01 -35.07
C LEU A 22 -14.22 7.74 -35.00
N ALA A 23 -13.42 8.79 -34.95
CA ALA A 23 -12.08 8.69 -34.43
C ALA A 23 -12.27 8.16 -33.01
N GLN A 24 -12.08 6.86 -32.83
CA GLN A 24 -11.88 6.31 -31.50
C GLN A 24 -10.62 6.99 -31.01
N THR A 25 -10.79 8.00 -30.15
CA THR A 25 -9.69 8.50 -29.34
C THR A 25 -9.20 7.29 -28.57
N GLU A 26 -8.03 6.77 -28.95
CA GLU A 26 -7.36 5.73 -28.20
C GLU A 26 -7.17 6.27 -26.78
N GLU A 27 -7.85 5.63 -25.82
CA GLU A 27 -7.65 5.94 -24.41
C GLU A 27 -6.20 5.56 -24.07
N PRO A 28 -5.41 6.48 -23.49
CA PRO A 28 -4.01 6.21 -23.22
C PRO A 28 -3.87 4.94 -22.37
N GLU A 29 -3.03 4.02 -22.83
CA GLU A 29 -2.77 2.78 -22.11
C GLU A 29 -2.24 3.10 -20.71
N SER A 30 -2.93 2.58 -19.68
CA SER A 30 -2.50 2.71 -18.30
C SER A 30 -1.45 1.65 -17.99
N VAL A 31 -0.23 2.07 -17.68
CA VAL A 31 0.85 1.16 -17.27
C VAL A 31 0.86 1.05 -15.74
N VAL A 32 0.62 -0.15 -15.22
CA VAL A 32 0.82 -0.44 -13.79
C VAL A 32 2.30 -0.72 -13.56
N THR A 33 3.00 0.18 -12.87
CA THR A 33 4.40 -0.03 -12.47
C THR A 33 4.46 -0.28 -10.97
N THR A 34 4.58 -1.54 -10.56
CA THR A 34 4.91 -1.87 -9.17
C THR A 34 6.37 -1.53 -8.90
N GLY A 35 6.66 -0.69 -7.91
CA GLY A 35 8.02 -0.40 -7.43
C GLY A 35 8.72 0.82 -8.06
N ASN A 36 7.98 1.80 -8.59
CA ASN A 36 8.58 3.07 -9.01
C ASN A 36 8.71 4.01 -7.79
N PRO A 37 9.92 4.33 -7.30
CA PRO A 37 10.09 5.21 -6.13
C PRO A 37 9.63 6.65 -6.38
N SER A 38 9.37 7.02 -7.64
CA SER A 38 8.78 8.31 -8.03
C SER A 38 7.24 8.30 -8.07
N LEU A 39 6.62 7.18 -7.69
CA LEU A 39 5.17 6.97 -7.69
C LEU A 39 4.77 6.00 -6.57
N GLU A 40 4.46 6.52 -5.39
CA GLU A 40 4.06 5.71 -4.24
C GLU A 40 3.08 6.44 -3.32
N ILE A 41 2.25 5.65 -2.63
CA ILE A 41 1.49 6.10 -1.46
C ILE A 41 2.12 5.43 -0.24
N VAL A 42 2.59 6.23 0.70
CA VAL A 42 3.24 5.79 1.93
C VAL A 42 2.24 5.70 3.09
N TRP A 43 1.30 6.66 3.14
CA TRP A 43 0.24 6.71 4.14
C TRP A 43 -1.08 7.15 3.49
N PRO A 44 -2.23 6.52 3.77
CA PRO A 44 -2.42 5.34 4.61
C PRO A 44 -1.70 4.09 4.11
N ALA A 45 -1.15 3.32 5.04
CA ALA A 45 -0.53 2.03 4.75
C ALA A 45 -1.59 0.94 4.53
N PRO A 46 -1.27 -0.17 3.84
CA PRO A 46 -2.18 -1.31 3.77
C PRO A 46 -2.60 -1.77 5.16
N ILE A 47 -3.90 -2.07 5.32
CA ILE A 47 -4.57 -2.54 6.53
C ILE A 47 -4.68 -1.46 7.63
N SER A 48 -4.47 -0.18 7.31
CA SER A 48 -4.72 0.91 8.26
C SER A 48 -6.21 1.19 8.44
N GLU A 49 -6.59 1.67 9.62
CA GLU A 49 -7.90 2.27 9.89
C GLU A 49 -7.76 3.79 9.97
N VAL A 50 -8.67 4.52 9.32
CA VAL A 50 -8.67 5.98 9.22
C VAL A 50 -10.07 6.55 9.50
N TRP A 51 -10.10 7.75 10.08
CA TRP A 51 -11.33 8.50 10.36
C TRP A 51 -11.03 10.00 10.46
N GLY A 52 -12.04 10.84 10.19
CA GLY A 52 -11.92 12.31 10.23
C GLY A 52 -10.98 12.88 9.16
N PRO A 53 -10.38 14.06 9.39
CA PRO A 53 -9.40 14.64 8.47
C PRO A 53 -8.07 13.86 8.55
N ILE A 54 -7.62 13.33 7.42
CA ILE A 54 -6.34 12.65 7.27
C ILE A 54 -5.47 13.33 6.21
N GLU A 55 -4.17 13.16 6.33
CA GLU A 55 -3.22 13.47 5.26
C GLU A 55 -2.85 12.19 4.53
N ILE A 56 -2.95 12.18 3.21
CA ILE A 56 -2.44 11.11 2.36
C ILE A 56 -1.03 11.51 1.96
N MET A 57 -0.03 10.67 2.28
CA MET A 57 1.37 10.95 2.04
C MET A 57 1.97 10.02 0.98
N GLY A 58 2.93 10.52 0.22
CA GLY A 58 3.65 9.74 -0.78
C GLY A 58 4.51 10.58 -1.73
N THR A 59 4.76 10.02 -2.90
CA THR A 59 5.55 10.64 -3.97
C THR A 59 4.79 10.56 -5.28
N ALA A 60 4.67 11.70 -5.97
CA ALA A 60 4.11 11.88 -7.30
C ALA A 60 5.06 12.79 -8.11
N ALA A 61 6.16 12.21 -8.60
CA ALA A 61 7.25 12.98 -9.22
C ALA A 61 7.94 12.20 -10.36
N VAL A 62 7.15 11.64 -11.27
CA VAL A 62 7.67 10.94 -12.45
C VAL A 62 8.27 11.92 -13.48
N PRO A 63 9.19 11.48 -14.36
CA PRO A 63 9.67 12.32 -15.47
C PRO A 63 8.52 12.81 -16.36
N GLU A 64 8.62 14.04 -16.87
CA GLU A 64 7.58 14.69 -17.69
C GLU A 64 6.23 14.87 -16.97
N PHE A 65 6.25 14.95 -15.63
CA PHE A 65 5.09 15.19 -14.78
C PHE A 65 4.20 16.32 -15.31
N ALA A 66 2.91 16.02 -15.49
CA ALA A 66 1.89 17.00 -15.84
C ALA A 66 0.92 17.23 -14.68
N PHE A 67 0.36 16.15 -14.12
CA PHE A 67 -0.51 16.22 -12.97
C PHE A 67 -0.55 14.90 -12.18
N TYR A 68 -1.09 14.95 -10.95
CA TYR A 68 -1.55 13.76 -10.25
C TYR A 68 -2.94 13.94 -9.66
N ARG A 69 -3.62 12.82 -9.38
CA ARG A 69 -4.83 12.79 -8.54
C ARG A 69 -4.91 11.50 -7.74
N LEU A 70 -5.65 11.56 -6.65
CA LEU A 70 -6.02 10.41 -5.83
C LEU A 70 -7.47 9.99 -6.11
N GLU A 71 -7.65 8.68 -6.18
CA GLU A 71 -8.93 8.01 -6.41
C GLU A 71 -9.10 6.86 -5.42
N MET A 72 -10.34 6.47 -5.15
CA MET A 72 -10.63 5.31 -4.31
C MET A 72 -11.68 4.39 -4.90
N ILE A 73 -11.68 3.15 -4.43
CA ILE A 73 -12.68 2.15 -4.82
C ILE A 73 -13.09 1.34 -3.59
N PRO A 74 -14.39 1.12 -3.35
CA PRO A 74 -14.81 0.24 -2.27
C PRO A 74 -14.40 -1.20 -2.57
N LEU A 75 -13.96 -1.90 -1.53
CA LEU A 75 -13.59 -3.31 -1.55
C LEU A 75 -14.64 -4.12 -0.80
N ASP A 76 -14.88 -5.34 -1.28
CA ASP A 76 -15.67 -6.32 -0.56
C ASP A 76 -14.88 -6.83 0.66
N GLU A 77 -15.51 -6.85 1.83
CA GLU A 77 -14.83 -7.17 3.10
C GLU A 77 -14.33 -8.61 3.19
N GLN A 78 -14.93 -9.53 2.43
CA GLN A 78 -14.56 -10.95 2.47
C GLN A 78 -13.46 -11.29 1.47
N THR A 79 -13.52 -10.68 0.29
CA THR A 79 -12.64 -11.00 -0.84
C THR A 79 -11.53 -9.98 -1.05
N LEU A 80 -11.58 -8.83 -0.36
CA LEU A 80 -10.65 -7.70 -0.49
C LEU A 80 -10.48 -7.22 -1.95
N SER A 81 -11.47 -7.52 -2.78
CA SER A 81 -11.49 -7.19 -4.20
C SER A 81 -12.48 -6.05 -4.46
N PRO A 82 -12.29 -5.25 -5.52
CA PRO A 82 -13.24 -4.22 -5.90
C PRO A 82 -14.66 -4.78 -6.04
N VAL A 83 -15.64 -4.05 -5.50
CA VAL A 83 -17.05 -4.43 -5.66
C VAL A 83 -17.41 -4.42 -7.15
N PHE A 84 -18.11 -5.46 -7.60
CA PHE A 84 -18.46 -5.64 -9.01
C PHE A 84 -19.23 -4.42 -9.56
N ASN A 85 -18.84 -3.95 -10.76
CA ASN A 85 -19.38 -2.76 -11.44
C ASN A 85 -19.17 -1.42 -10.72
N VAL A 86 -18.20 -1.31 -9.82
CA VAL A 86 -17.81 -0.03 -9.25
C VAL A 86 -16.53 0.47 -9.93
N GLY A 87 -16.54 1.73 -10.36
CA GLY A 87 -15.37 2.41 -10.90
C GLY A 87 -14.56 3.11 -9.80
N TRP A 88 -13.33 3.48 -10.11
CA TRP A 88 -12.53 4.37 -9.26
C TRP A 88 -13.19 5.75 -9.18
N ILE A 89 -13.30 6.27 -7.96
CA ILE A 89 -13.95 7.55 -7.65
C ILE A 89 -12.85 8.55 -7.29
N PRO A 90 -12.70 9.67 -8.03
CA PRO A 90 -11.77 10.72 -7.65
C PRO A 90 -12.14 11.32 -6.30
N ILE A 91 -11.17 11.39 -5.39
CA ILE A 91 -11.30 12.01 -4.07
C ILE A 91 -10.58 13.35 -3.99
N THR A 92 -9.90 13.71 -5.06
CA THR A 92 -9.18 14.96 -5.24
C THR A 92 -9.35 15.45 -6.68
N VAL A 93 -9.02 16.73 -6.91
CA VAL A 93 -8.83 17.29 -8.25
C VAL A 93 -7.42 16.98 -8.76
N ASP A 94 -7.14 17.28 -10.03
CA ASP A 94 -5.79 17.18 -10.57
C ASP A 94 -4.88 18.27 -9.96
N PHE A 95 -3.75 17.86 -9.39
CA PHE A 95 -2.69 18.72 -8.89
C PHE A 95 -1.55 18.79 -9.90
N THR A 96 -0.97 19.98 -10.10
CA THR A 96 0.06 20.23 -11.13
C THR A 96 1.45 20.49 -10.55
N GLU A 97 1.61 20.39 -9.24
CA GLU A 97 2.90 20.47 -8.56
C GLU A 97 3.35 19.05 -8.18
N PRO A 98 4.55 18.59 -8.57
CA PRO A 98 5.04 17.28 -8.17
C PRO A 98 5.35 17.25 -6.68
N VAL A 99 5.11 16.11 -6.04
CA VAL A 99 5.36 15.89 -4.61
C VAL A 99 6.39 14.79 -4.43
N VAL A 100 7.37 15.00 -3.55
CA VAL A 100 8.38 13.99 -3.19
C VAL A 100 8.37 13.80 -1.69
N ASN A 101 8.06 12.58 -1.23
CA ASN A 101 7.99 12.20 0.19
C ASN A 101 7.20 13.21 1.04
N GLY A 102 6.02 13.62 0.56
CA GLY A 102 5.22 14.69 1.17
C GLY A 102 3.74 14.39 1.21
N VAL A 103 2.95 15.39 1.61
CA VAL A 103 1.48 15.31 1.60
C VAL A 103 0.98 15.43 0.16
N LEU A 104 0.33 14.39 -0.33
CA LEU A 104 -0.34 14.35 -1.63
C LEU A 104 -1.69 15.07 -1.56
N ALA A 105 -2.45 14.87 -0.48
CA ALA A 105 -3.71 15.57 -0.24
C ALA A 105 -4.14 15.48 1.23
N SER A 106 -4.97 16.43 1.66
CA SER A 106 -5.77 16.28 2.88
C SER A 106 -7.19 15.86 2.51
N VAL A 107 -7.69 14.79 3.13
CA VAL A 107 -8.99 14.20 2.84
C VAL A 107 -9.78 14.10 4.13
N ASP A 108 -11.02 14.60 4.10
CA ASP A 108 -11.97 14.42 5.20
C ASP A 108 -12.76 13.13 5.00
N THR A 109 -12.41 12.08 5.74
CA THR A 109 -13.07 10.78 5.62
C THR A 109 -14.48 10.77 6.18
N ALA A 110 -14.90 11.78 6.94
CA ALA A 110 -16.28 11.91 7.40
C ALA A 110 -17.27 12.05 6.22
N THR A 111 -16.76 12.41 5.03
CA THR A 111 -17.54 12.48 3.79
C THR A 111 -17.61 11.16 3.02
N ILE A 112 -16.87 10.14 3.47
CA ILE A 112 -16.74 8.83 2.82
C ILE A 112 -17.48 7.79 3.68
N PRO A 113 -18.37 6.95 3.12
CA PRO A 113 -19.03 5.90 3.89
C PRO A 113 -18.04 4.93 4.54
N ASP A 114 -18.37 4.42 5.72
CA ASP A 114 -17.55 3.40 6.40
C ASP A 114 -17.42 2.12 5.55
N GLY A 115 -16.23 1.50 5.57
CA GLY A 115 -15.95 0.31 4.78
C GLY A 115 -14.47 0.10 4.47
N LEU A 116 -14.15 -0.93 3.68
CA LEU A 116 -12.80 -1.14 3.13
C LEU A 116 -12.67 -0.49 1.76
N TYR A 117 -11.52 0.13 1.51
CA TYR A 117 -11.22 0.83 0.27
C TYR A 117 -9.84 0.47 -0.27
N GLY A 118 -9.70 0.46 -1.59
CA GLY A 118 -8.43 0.62 -2.27
C GLY A 118 -8.23 2.10 -2.60
N LEU A 119 -7.02 2.60 -2.43
CA LEU A 119 -6.62 3.96 -2.76
C LEU A 119 -5.61 3.92 -3.91
N ARG A 120 -5.82 4.72 -4.94
CA ARG A 120 -4.98 4.78 -6.13
C ARG A 120 -4.46 6.19 -6.35
N LEU A 121 -3.16 6.30 -6.62
CA LEU A 121 -2.52 7.50 -7.12
C LEU A 121 -2.34 7.34 -8.63
N VAL A 122 -2.87 8.29 -9.39
CA VAL A 122 -2.74 8.38 -10.84
C VAL A 122 -1.89 9.60 -11.17
N VAL A 123 -0.87 9.42 -12.01
CA VAL A 123 0.03 10.49 -12.46
C VAL A 123 0.03 10.54 -13.98
N GLY A 124 -0.32 11.70 -14.53
CA GLY A 124 -0.23 11.98 -15.96
C GLY A 124 1.08 12.66 -16.33
N VAL A 125 1.59 12.34 -17.51
CA VAL A 125 2.78 12.98 -18.09
C VAL A 125 2.46 13.68 -19.41
N GLY A 126 3.24 14.71 -19.75
CA GLY A 126 3.07 15.52 -20.95
C GLY A 126 2.16 16.72 -20.75
N ASP A 127 1.09 16.83 -21.56
CA ASP A 127 0.12 17.92 -21.46
C ASP A 127 -1.00 17.57 -20.46
N ALA A 128 -1.32 18.47 -19.53
CA ALA A 128 -2.32 18.18 -18.51
C ALA A 128 -3.75 18.01 -19.07
N ALA A 129 -4.09 18.66 -20.18
CA ALA A 129 -5.39 18.51 -20.82
C ALA A 129 -5.47 17.26 -21.69
N ALA A 130 -4.33 16.73 -22.13
CA ALA A 130 -4.21 15.53 -22.95
C ALA A 130 -2.92 14.76 -22.60
N PRO A 131 -2.90 14.03 -21.46
CA PRO A 131 -1.70 13.32 -21.02
C PRO A 131 -1.32 12.25 -22.04
N SER A 132 -0.03 12.17 -22.38
CA SER A 132 0.47 11.17 -23.32
C SER A 132 0.54 9.77 -22.70
N GLN A 133 0.65 9.69 -21.38
CA GLN A 133 0.69 8.45 -20.63
C GLN A 133 0.19 8.67 -19.20
N LEU A 134 -0.39 7.62 -18.62
CA LEU A 134 -0.80 7.56 -17.22
C LEU A 134 -0.01 6.46 -16.51
N PHE A 135 0.56 6.80 -15.36
CA PHE A 135 1.13 5.87 -14.40
C PHE A 135 0.19 5.75 -13.20
N GLN A 136 0.13 4.56 -12.60
CA GLN A 136 -0.69 4.34 -11.40
C GLN A 136 -0.05 3.39 -10.39
N THR A 137 -0.31 3.66 -9.11
CA THR A 137 0.00 2.77 -7.99
C THR A 137 -1.20 2.66 -7.06
N VAL A 138 -1.38 1.52 -6.39
CA VAL A 138 -2.53 1.24 -5.52
C VAL A 138 -2.03 0.82 -4.15
N THR A 139 -2.60 1.38 -3.09
CA THR A 139 -2.45 0.93 -1.70
C THR A 139 -3.80 0.50 -1.15
N GLY A 140 -3.81 -0.52 -0.29
CA GLY A 140 -5.03 -1.04 0.33
C GLY A 140 -4.89 -2.48 0.81
N PRO A 141 -5.87 -3.00 1.55
CA PRO A 141 -7.12 -2.32 1.92
C PRO A 141 -6.91 -1.24 2.98
N VAL A 142 -7.66 -0.14 2.94
CA VAL A 142 -7.72 0.89 3.99
C VAL A 142 -9.14 0.87 4.56
N ARG A 143 -9.29 0.79 5.88
CA ARG A 143 -10.60 0.83 6.54
C ARG A 143 -10.96 2.27 6.89
N VAL A 144 -12.08 2.76 6.38
CA VAL A 144 -12.70 4.02 6.82
C VAL A 144 -13.73 3.70 7.91
N SER A 145 -13.63 4.38 9.05
CA SER A 145 -14.40 4.08 10.27
C SER A 145 -14.83 5.37 11.01
N ASN A 146 -15.83 6.07 10.48
CA ASN A 146 -16.25 7.35 11.03
C ASN A 146 -17.13 7.24 12.29
N GLY A 147 -17.62 6.05 12.63
CA GLY A 147 -18.35 5.81 13.88
C GLY A 147 -17.55 6.21 15.13
N GLN A 148 -16.24 5.96 15.13
CA GLN A 148 -15.34 6.32 16.24
C GLN A 148 -15.18 7.84 16.41
N TYR A 149 -15.24 8.60 15.31
CA TYR A 149 -15.09 10.06 15.33
C TYR A 149 -16.27 10.76 16.04
N LEU A 150 -17.48 10.22 15.92
CA LEU A 150 -18.68 10.83 16.48
C LEU A 150 -18.85 10.58 17.98
N GLU A 151 -18.27 9.50 18.51
CA GLU A 151 -18.32 9.19 19.94
C GLU A 151 -17.25 9.96 20.76
N GLY A 152 -16.23 10.52 20.10
CA GLY A 152 -15.10 11.19 20.76
C GLY A 152 -15.31 12.65 21.20
N THR A 153 -16.38 13.33 20.81
CA THR A 153 -16.55 14.77 21.15
C THR A 153 -17.31 15.05 22.44
N GLU A 154 -17.96 14.05 23.05
CA GLU A 154 -18.70 14.22 24.29
C GLU A 154 -18.04 13.37 25.38
N ASN A 155 -17.13 13.99 26.12
CA ASN A 155 -16.46 13.42 27.30
C ASN A 155 -15.28 12.48 26.98
N GLU A 156 -14.22 13.03 26.38
CA GLU A 156 -12.86 12.53 26.60
C GLU A 156 -12.55 12.71 28.10
N GLU A 157 -13.04 11.76 28.91
CA GLU A 157 -12.50 11.51 30.23
C GLU A 157 -11.01 11.30 30.01
N ALA A 158 -10.21 12.27 30.47
CA ALA A 158 -8.78 12.38 30.17
C ALA A 158 -8.18 10.99 30.08
N ALA A 159 -7.71 10.62 28.89
CA ALA A 159 -7.02 9.36 28.68
C ALA A 159 -6.06 9.19 29.86
N PRO A 160 -6.07 8.00 30.53
CA PRO A 160 -5.17 7.77 31.65
C PRO A 160 -3.80 8.24 31.20
N ALA A 161 -3.20 9.16 31.97
CA ALA A 161 -1.96 9.81 31.59
C ALA A 161 -1.03 8.75 30.98
N PRO A 162 -0.47 9.00 29.78
CA PRO A 162 0.40 8.05 29.09
C PRO A 162 1.32 7.40 30.12
N PRO A 163 1.49 6.06 30.08
CA PRO A 163 2.29 5.36 31.08
C PRO A 163 3.55 6.18 31.32
N GLU A 164 3.72 6.63 32.57
CA GLU A 164 4.76 7.60 32.96
C GLU A 164 6.10 7.03 32.51
N MET A 165 6.52 7.40 31.30
CA MET A 165 7.79 6.99 30.75
C MET A 165 8.84 7.56 31.69
N ALA A 166 9.85 6.76 31.99
CA ALA A 166 10.90 7.15 32.93
C ALA A 166 11.31 8.60 32.63
N GLU A 167 11.18 9.48 33.62
CA GLU A 167 11.08 10.95 33.50
C GLU A 167 12.23 11.62 32.71
N ASP A 168 13.29 10.87 32.41
CA ASP A 168 14.51 11.32 31.72
C ASP A 168 14.79 10.61 30.38
N GLN A 169 13.99 9.61 29.94
CA GLN A 169 14.25 8.93 28.66
C GLN A 169 13.58 9.67 27.49
N PRO A 170 14.33 10.00 26.41
CA PRO A 170 13.71 10.56 25.23
C PRO A 170 12.78 9.54 24.57
N TYR A 171 11.76 10.04 23.89
CA TYR A 171 10.76 9.23 23.21
C TYR A 171 10.32 9.92 21.92
N VAL A 172 9.56 9.21 21.11
CA VAL A 172 8.92 9.73 19.91
C VAL A 172 7.40 9.73 20.09
N VAL A 173 6.76 10.76 19.56
CA VAL A 173 5.30 10.83 19.39
C VAL A 173 4.98 11.01 17.92
N THR A 174 3.78 10.66 17.51
CA THR A 174 3.33 10.90 16.13
C THR A 174 3.24 12.40 15.88
N ASN A 175 3.60 12.84 14.67
CA ASN A 175 3.34 14.22 14.25
C ASN A 175 1.83 14.50 14.24
N PRO A 176 1.39 15.76 14.43
CA PRO A 176 -0.02 16.13 14.30
C PRO A 176 -0.61 15.66 12.95
N GLY A 177 -1.76 14.98 12.99
CA GLY A 177 -2.42 14.44 11.79
C GLY A 177 -1.98 13.02 11.39
N VAL A 178 -0.91 12.50 11.99
CA VAL A 178 -0.50 11.09 11.83
C VAL A 178 -1.17 10.25 12.92
N THR A 179 -2.10 9.37 12.54
CA THR A 179 -2.82 8.52 13.51
C THR A 179 -2.04 7.25 13.87
N ALA A 180 -1.13 6.80 13.01
CA ALA A 180 -0.29 5.64 13.29
C ALA A 180 1.06 5.71 12.56
N VAL A 181 2.10 5.12 13.15
CA VAL A 181 3.45 5.10 12.62
C VAL A 181 3.96 3.67 12.49
N ASN A 182 4.39 3.32 11.27
CA ASN A 182 5.02 2.03 10.99
C ASN A 182 6.41 1.95 11.64
N VAL A 183 6.63 0.91 12.43
CA VAL A 183 7.92 0.49 12.96
C VAL A 183 8.47 -0.60 12.05
N ARG A 184 9.66 -0.41 11.47
CA ARG A 184 10.23 -1.30 10.45
C ARG A 184 11.44 -2.07 10.96
N TYR A 185 11.74 -3.18 10.28
CA TYR A 185 12.90 -4.02 10.60
C TYR A 185 14.25 -3.31 10.40
N CYS A 186 14.36 -2.44 9.39
CA CYS A 186 15.56 -1.67 9.08
C CYS A 186 15.21 -0.22 8.71
N ASP A 187 16.23 0.62 8.62
CA ASP A 187 16.12 2.07 8.46
C ASP A 187 16.00 2.55 7.00
N GLN A 188 15.32 1.76 6.16
CA GLN A 188 15.09 2.09 4.76
C GLN A 188 13.60 2.10 4.45
N LEU A 189 13.20 2.98 3.53
CA LEU A 189 11.84 3.05 2.99
C LEU A 189 11.64 2.01 1.88
N ASP A 190 11.92 0.74 2.19
CA ASP A 190 11.72 -0.39 1.30
C ASP A 190 10.83 -1.42 2.02
N SER A 191 9.56 -1.51 1.64
CA SER A 191 8.62 -2.42 2.32
C SER A 191 8.87 -3.90 2.03
N GLU A 192 9.63 -4.23 0.98
CA GLU A 192 9.97 -5.62 0.64
C GLU A 192 11.16 -6.09 1.47
N ARG A 193 12.15 -5.21 1.69
CA ARG A 193 13.40 -5.54 2.39
C ARG A 193 13.45 -5.09 3.85
N CYS A 194 12.66 -4.08 4.22
CA CYS A 194 12.44 -3.56 5.57
C CYS A 194 10.95 -3.65 5.93
N PRO A 195 10.44 -4.87 6.18
CA PRO A 195 9.03 -5.08 6.51
C PRO A 195 8.64 -4.35 7.80
N VAL A 196 7.35 -4.01 7.90
CA VAL A 196 6.76 -3.44 9.11
C VAL A 196 6.68 -4.52 10.19
N VAL A 197 7.32 -4.27 11.34
CA VAL A 197 7.38 -5.17 12.49
C VAL A 197 6.40 -4.78 13.61
N ASP A 198 6.01 -3.51 13.68
CA ASP A 198 4.98 -3.03 14.61
C ASP A 198 4.36 -1.72 14.12
N VAL A 199 3.31 -1.25 14.79
CA VAL A 199 2.70 0.06 14.60
C VAL A 199 2.35 0.63 15.98
N PHE A 200 2.63 1.91 16.22
CA PHE A 200 2.11 2.62 17.39
C PHE A 200 1.26 3.81 16.93
N ASP A 201 0.26 4.16 17.73
CA ASP A 201 -0.68 5.24 17.44
C ASP A 201 -0.31 6.56 18.14
N SER A 202 -1.11 7.59 17.89
CA SER A 202 -0.90 8.94 18.44
C SER A 202 -1.07 9.05 19.95
N THR A 203 -1.60 8.02 20.62
CA THR A 203 -1.85 8.02 22.07
C THR A 203 -0.74 7.31 22.87
N GLU A 204 0.02 6.41 22.25
CA GLU A 204 1.00 5.56 22.93
C GLU A 204 2.44 6.13 22.87
N GLY A 205 2.85 6.70 21.74
CA GLY A 205 4.27 7.04 21.49
C GLY A 205 5.19 5.81 21.51
N ALA A 206 6.50 6.03 21.46
CA ALA A 206 7.51 4.96 21.59
C ALA A 206 8.82 5.47 22.21
N ALA A 207 9.46 4.67 23.07
CA ALA A 207 10.73 5.05 23.70
C ALA A 207 11.84 5.14 22.64
N LEU A 208 12.67 6.20 22.68
CA LEU A 208 13.77 6.39 21.75
C LEU A 208 15.02 5.68 22.27
N LEU A 209 15.38 4.58 21.61
CA LEU A 209 16.51 3.74 22.01
C LEU A 209 17.81 4.07 21.26
N GLY A 210 17.71 4.64 20.05
CA GLY A 210 18.87 4.88 19.21
C GLY A 210 18.62 5.79 18.01
N LEU A 211 19.70 6.35 17.48
CA LEU A 211 19.73 7.03 16.19
C LEU A 211 20.40 6.12 15.16
N SER A 212 20.00 6.18 13.89
CA SER A 212 20.64 5.35 12.86
C SER A 212 22.12 5.71 12.68
N ALA A 213 23.00 4.71 12.78
CA ALA A 213 24.42 4.83 12.49
C ALA A 213 24.72 4.96 10.98
N ASN A 214 23.73 4.74 10.11
CA ASN A 214 23.86 4.89 8.66
C ASN A 214 23.66 6.34 8.18
N ASP A 215 23.46 7.30 9.10
CA ASP A 215 23.16 8.70 8.79
C ASP A 215 21.83 8.89 8.01
N SER A 216 20.90 7.94 8.15
CA SER A 216 19.58 7.99 7.49
C SER A 216 18.59 8.92 8.19
N GLY A 217 18.89 9.34 9.43
CA GLY A 217 18.00 10.12 10.28
C GLY A 217 16.85 9.32 10.92
N TRP A 218 16.79 8.00 10.73
CA TRP A 218 15.77 7.15 11.36
C TRP A 218 16.04 6.96 12.85
N TYR A 219 14.95 6.72 13.58
CA TYR A 219 14.96 6.49 15.02
C TYR A 219 14.73 5.01 15.31
N PHE A 220 15.58 4.42 16.14
CA PHE A 220 15.37 3.10 16.71
C PHE A 220 14.54 3.24 17.97
N VAL A 221 13.36 2.62 18.00
CA VAL A 221 12.38 2.81 19.06
C VAL A 221 11.91 1.49 19.64
N GLU A 222 11.36 1.55 20.85
CA GLU A 222 10.59 0.47 21.48
C GLU A 222 9.17 0.96 21.73
N THR A 223 8.19 0.29 21.12
CA THR A 223 6.77 0.61 21.34
C THR A 223 6.34 0.08 22.71
N GLY A 224 5.18 0.48 23.21
CA GLY A 224 4.65 -0.10 24.45
C GLY A 224 4.28 -1.59 24.32
N SER A 225 4.48 -2.22 23.15
CA SER A 225 4.42 -3.69 22.98
C SER A 225 5.69 -4.39 23.43
N GLY A 226 6.78 -3.64 23.60
CA GLY A 226 8.13 -4.16 23.77
C GLY A 226 8.78 -4.58 22.45
N LEU A 227 8.11 -4.39 21.30
CA LEU A 227 8.74 -4.59 20.00
C LEU A 227 9.62 -3.39 19.65
N GLN A 228 10.73 -3.70 19.02
CA GLN A 228 11.74 -2.72 18.63
C GLN A 228 11.87 -2.66 17.12
N GLY A 229 12.13 -1.47 16.59
CA GLY A 229 12.44 -1.28 15.19
C GLY A 229 12.65 0.19 14.84
N TRP A 230 12.60 0.48 13.55
CA TRP A 230 13.00 1.75 12.98
C TRP A 230 11.79 2.56 12.52
N VAL A 231 11.73 3.82 12.91
CA VAL A 231 10.67 4.75 12.49
C VAL A 231 11.25 5.91 11.72
N GLN A 232 10.51 6.34 10.71
CA GLN A 232 10.92 7.41 9.82
C GLN A 232 10.67 8.77 10.49
N PRO A 233 11.64 9.71 10.46
CA PRO A 233 11.54 10.98 11.18
C PRO A 233 10.41 11.89 10.68
N ILE A 234 9.94 11.73 9.44
CA ILE A 234 8.87 12.57 8.88
C ILE A 234 7.51 12.35 9.57
N ASN A 235 7.32 11.21 10.23
CA ASN A 235 6.03 10.84 10.83
C ASN A 235 6.00 11.05 12.34
N VAL A 236 7.12 11.47 12.94
CA VAL A 236 7.27 11.57 14.39
C VAL A 236 8.00 12.83 14.84
N GLU A 237 7.71 13.26 16.05
CA GLU A 237 8.44 14.27 16.79
C GLU A 237 9.21 13.61 17.94
N VAL A 238 10.47 14.00 18.14
CA VAL A 238 11.28 13.53 19.27
C VAL A 238 11.05 14.46 20.46
N VAL A 239 10.73 13.88 21.61
CA VAL A 239 10.55 14.60 22.88
C VAL A 239 11.62 14.14 23.87
N GLY A 240 12.28 15.09 24.53
CA GLY A 240 13.35 14.85 25.51
C GLY A 240 14.76 15.14 24.99
N ASP A 241 15.77 14.95 25.85
CA ASP A 241 17.19 15.16 25.51
C ASP A 241 17.77 13.96 24.75
N THR A 242 18.22 14.19 23.52
CA THR A 242 18.81 13.17 22.65
C THR A 242 20.34 13.10 22.73
N SER A 243 20.99 13.96 23.53
CA SER A 243 22.45 14.09 23.59
C SER A 243 23.17 12.78 23.97
N ASN A 244 22.47 11.88 24.66
CA ASN A 244 23.00 10.59 25.11
C ASN A 244 22.42 9.38 24.35
N VAL A 245 21.60 9.60 23.31
CA VAL A 245 21.02 8.51 22.51
C VAL A 245 22.12 7.91 21.65
N PRO A 246 22.39 6.59 21.76
CA PRO A 246 23.48 5.96 21.01
C PRO A 246 23.17 5.87 19.52
N LEU A 247 24.22 5.84 18.70
CA LEU A 247 24.11 5.41 17.31
C LEU A 247 24.00 3.88 17.26
N VAL A 248 22.95 3.38 16.61
CA VAL A 248 22.67 1.94 16.45
C VAL A 248 22.83 1.59 14.98
N VAL A 249 23.59 0.52 14.69
CA VAL A 249 23.74 0.00 13.32
C VAL A 249 22.45 -0.75 12.96
N PRO A 250 21.67 -0.27 11.97
CA PRO A 250 20.45 -0.95 11.55
C PRO A 250 20.76 -2.34 10.98
N PRO A 251 19.84 -3.32 11.15
CA PRO A 251 19.91 -4.57 10.42
C PRO A 251 20.03 -4.29 8.91
N GLN A 252 20.80 -5.11 8.21
CA GLN A 252 20.82 -5.03 6.76
C GLN A 252 19.43 -5.36 6.21
N PRO A 253 18.97 -4.66 5.16
CA PRO A 253 17.74 -5.04 4.46
C PRO A 253 17.81 -6.51 4.07
N VAL A 254 16.68 -7.22 4.24
CA VAL A 254 16.60 -8.62 3.85
C VAL A 254 16.96 -8.68 2.37
N GLU A 255 18.01 -9.43 2.02
CA GLU A 255 18.40 -9.58 0.63
C GLU A 255 17.19 -10.13 -0.13
N ALA A 256 16.72 -9.37 -1.12
CA ALA A 256 15.73 -9.88 -2.04
C ALA A 256 16.30 -11.18 -2.59
N GLN A 257 15.62 -12.30 -2.33
CA GLN A 257 16.07 -13.59 -2.86
C GLN A 257 16.31 -13.38 -4.36
N PRO A 258 17.48 -13.77 -4.89
CA PRO A 258 17.76 -13.60 -6.30
C PRO A 258 16.60 -14.27 -7.02
N SER A 259 15.83 -13.46 -7.77
CA SER A 259 14.76 -13.98 -8.59
C SER A 259 15.40 -15.09 -9.41
N GLN A 260 14.95 -16.34 -9.24
CA GLN A 260 15.54 -17.43 -9.99
C GLN A 260 15.51 -17.00 -11.47
N PRO A 261 16.64 -17.12 -12.20
CA PRO A 261 16.67 -16.76 -13.60
C PRO A 261 15.47 -17.45 -14.24
N PRO A 262 14.67 -16.73 -15.04
CA PRO A 262 13.48 -17.33 -15.64
C PRO A 262 13.90 -18.65 -16.25
N VAL A 263 13.33 -19.76 -15.75
CA VAL A 263 13.60 -21.09 -16.27
C VAL A 263 13.41 -20.96 -17.78
N PRO A 264 14.42 -21.29 -18.61
CA PRO A 264 14.31 -21.13 -20.05
C PRO A 264 13.06 -21.87 -20.49
N ILE A 265 12.02 -21.11 -20.85
CA ILE A 265 10.81 -21.68 -21.38
C ILE A 265 11.27 -22.32 -22.68
N THR A 266 11.29 -23.66 -22.72
CA THR A 266 11.54 -24.38 -23.97
C THR A 266 10.30 -24.15 -24.80
N ILE A 267 10.32 -23.07 -25.58
CA ILE A 267 9.21 -22.69 -26.45
C ILE A 267 9.14 -23.78 -27.51
N GLU A 268 8.07 -24.58 -27.49
CA GLU A 268 7.77 -25.47 -28.59
C GLU A 268 7.64 -24.61 -29.86
N PRO A 269 8.45 -24.84 -30.91
CA PRO A 269 8.44 -23.98 -32.08
C PRO A 269 7.07 -24.00 -32.76
N GLY A 270 6.34 -22.88 -32.72
CA GLY A 270 5.05 -22.70 -33.41
C GLY A 270 3.90 -22.16 -32.56
N VAL A 271 4.07 -22.02 -31.24
CA VAL A 271 3.04 -21.41 -30.38
C VAL A 271 3.35 -19.93 -30.15
N PRO A 272 2.48 -18.99 -30.57
CA PRO A 272 2.67 -17.57 -30.30
C PRO A 272 2.71 -17.31 -28.80
N ALA A 273 3.74 -16.59 -28.34
CA ALA A 273 3.94 -16.26 -26.93
C ALA A 273 2.87 -15.28 -26.46
N ALA A 274 1.82 -15.79 -25.82
CA ALA A 274 0.94 -14.96 -24.99
C ALA A 274 1.70 -14.60 -23.70
N PRO A 275 1.57 -13.36 -23.19
CA PRO A 275 2.09 -13.02 -21.87
C PRO A 275 1.43 -13.94 -20.83
N VAL A 276 2.21 -14.82 -20.23
CA VAL A 276 1.72 -15.69 -19.15
C VAL A 276 1.58 -14.82 -17.91
N PRO A 277 0.38 -14.65 -17.33
CA PRO A 277 0.22 -13.90 -16.10
C PRO A 277 1.06 -14.56 -15.00
N MET A 278 1.87 -13.76 -14.31
CA MET A 278 2.64 -14.25 -13.16
C MET A 278 1.67 -14.72 -12.08
N VAL A 279 1.75 -15.98 -11.69
CA VAL A 279 0.95 -16.54 -10.61
C VAL A 279 1.80 -16.60 -9.34
N SER A 280 1.31 -16.00 -8.25
CA SER A 280 1.91 -16.11 -6.92
C SER A 280 1.27 -17.26 -6.14
N ALA A 281 2.07 -17.95 -5.32
CA ALA A 281 1.53 -18.93 -4.38
C ALA A 281 0.68 -18.23 -3.31
N SER A 282 -0.38 -18.88 -2.86
CA SER A 282 -1.26 -18.37 -1.81
C SER A 282 -1.12 -19.21 -0.54
N PRO A 283 -1.06 -18.59 0.65
CA PRO A 283 -1.14 -19.32 1.92
C PRO A 283 -2.47 -20.08 1.98
N ASN A 284 -2.44 -21.36 2.34
CA ASN A 284 -3.64 -22.19 2.49
C ASN A 284 -3.69 -22.95 3.83
N GLY A 285 -2.78 -22.65 4.76
CA GLY A 285 -2.82 -23.17 6.12
C GLY A 285 -1.81 -22.49 7.03
N VAL A 286 -2.17 -22.34 8.29
CA VAL A 286 -1.27 -21.89 9.36
C VAL A 286 -1.48 -22.80 10.55
N ALA A 287 -0.40 -23.38 11.07
CA ALA A 287 -0.46 -24.30 12.21
C ALA A 287 0.66 -23.98 13.22
N VAL A 288 0.31 -23.98 14.50
CA VAL A 288 1.29 -24.00 15.59
C VAL A 288 1.77 -25.44 15.76
N VAL A 289 3.08 -25.65 15.81
CA VAL A 289 3.70 -26.97 15.89
C VAL A 289 4.29 -27.21 17.29
N ASP A 290 4.30 -28.47 17.71
CA ASP A 290 4.96 -29.02 18.91
C ASP A 290 4.42 -28.65 20.32
N ALA A 291 3.55 -27.65 20.47
CA ALA A 291 2.73 -27.44 21.69
C ALA A 291 1.67 -26.35 21.49
N LEU A 292 0.66 -26.32 22.37
CA LEU A 292 -0.17 -25.12 22.51
C LEU A 292 0.71 -23.94 22.96
N PRO A 293 0.58 -22.75 22.37
CA PRO A 293 1.31 -21.57 22.82
C PRO A 293 1.13 -21.33 24.32
N GLN A 294 2.23 -21.14 25.04
CA GLN A 294 2.24 -20.78 26.46
C GLN A 294 2.86 -19.40 26.61
N CYS A 295 2.29 -18.58 27.51
CA CYS A 295 2.83 -17.24 27.77
C CYS A 295 4.31 -17.31 28.16
N GLY A 296 5.13 -16.46 27.55
CA GLY A 296 6.56 -16.38 27.81
C GLY A 296 7.39 -17.54 27.25
N ARG A 297 6.84 -18.37 26.36
CA ARG A 297 7.58 -19.44 25.66
C ARG A 297 7.52 -19.28 24.15
N SER A 298 8.64 -19.52 23.49
CA SER A 298 8.71 -19.61 22.03
C SER A 298 7.91 -20.81 21.53
N PHE A 299 7.25 -20.63 20.39
CA PHE A 299 6.60 -21.70 19.65
C PHE A 299 6.90 -21.54 18.16
N THR A 300 6.72 -22.62 17.41
CA THR A 300 6.94 -22.63 15.96
C THR A 300 5.60 -22.55 15.24
N VAL A 301 5.54 -21.74 14.20
CA VAL A 301 4.40 -21.66 13.29
C VAL A 301 4.83 -22.15 11.92
N HIS A 302 4.10 -23.11 11.37
CA HIS A 302 4.22 -23.50 9.97
C HIS A 302 3.14 -22.79 9.16
N VAL A 303 3.53 -22.17 8.06
CA VAL A 303 2.62 -21.63 7.05
C VAL A 303 2.76 -22.51 5.82
N ASN A 304 1.66 -23.11 5.39
CA ASN A 304 1.62 -23.89 4.15
C ASN A 304 1.29 -22.95 2.99
N MET A 305 2.13 -22.97 1.97
CA MET A 305 1.97 -22.21 0.73
C MET A 305 1.51 -23.17 -0.36
N SER A 306 0.50 -22.76 -1.13
CA SER A 306 -0.05 -23.59 -2.21
C SER A 306 -0.07 -22.87 -3.53
N ASN A 307 0.10 -23.64 -4.60
CA ASN A 307 -0.09 -23.16 -5.95
C ASN A 307 -1.30 -23.88 -6.58
N PRO A 308 -2.49 -23.26 -6.55
CA PRO A 308 -3.70 -23.89 -7.09
C PRO A 308 -3.79 -23.82 -8.62
N THR A 309 -2.80 -23.22 -9.30
CA THR A 309 -2.88 -22.96 -10.75
C THR A 309 -2.20 -24.05 -11.57
N ASP A 310 -2.33 -23.94 -12.90
CA ASP A 310 -1.66 -24.79 -13.88
C ASP A 310 -0.25 -24.28 -14.26
N GLN A 311 0.18 -23.15 -13.71
CA GLN A 311 1.51 -22.54 -13.92
C GLN A 311 2.40 -22.78 -12.70
N VAL A 312 3.73 -22.69 -12.85
CA VAL A 312 4.66 -22.70 -11.71
C VAL A 312 4.55 -21.37 -10.96
N ALA A 313 4.35 -21.42 -9.65
CA ALA A 313 4.40 -20.24 -8.79
C ALA A 313 5.84 -19.97 -8.38
N ARG A 314 6.27 -18.71 -8.47
CA ARG A 314 7.62 -18.31 -8.02
C ARG A 314 7.74 -18.41 -6.49
N GLY A 315 8.95 -18.69 -6.03
CA GLY A 315 9.28 -18.57 -4.62
C GLY A 315 9.19 -17.13 -4.12
N GLY A 316 9.05 -16.96 -2.81
CA GLY A 316 8.91 -15.66 -2.18
C GLY A 316 9.06 -15.71 -0.67
N THR A 317 8.71 -14.60 -0.01
CA THR A 317 8.73 -14.46 1.45
C THR A 317 7.32 -14.45 2.02
N VAL A 318 7.19 -14.95 3.24
CA VAL A 318 5.98 -14.91 4.06
C VAL A 318 6.31 -14.16 5.34
N VAL A 319 5.47 -13.17 5.67
CA VAL A 319 5.53 -12.46 6.95
C VAL A 319 4.39 -12.99 7.82
N LEU A 320 4.72 -13.43 9.02
CA LEU A 320 3.77 -13.86 10.03
C LEU A 320 3.73 -12.83 11.16
N GLN A 321 2.56 -12.27 11.42
CA GLN A 321 2.33 -11.37 12.54
C GLN A 321 1.49 -12.06 13.61
N ASN A 322 1.95 -12.01 14.86
CA ASN A 322 1.19 -12.46 16.01
C ASN A 322 0.40 -11.29 16.59
N ILE A 323 -0.90 -11.24 16.35
CA ILE A 323 -1.75 -10.12 16.77
C ILE A 323 -2.57 -10.51 18.00
N TYR A 324 -2.46 -9.73 19.08
CA TYR A 324 -3.29 -9.90 20.26
C TYR A 324 -4.71 -9.44 19.97
N ARG A 325 -5.67 -10.38 20.01
CA ARG A 325 -7.07 -10.11 19.67
C ARG A 325 -7.76 -9.07 20.56
N GLY A 326 -7.26 -8.81 21.77
CA GLY A 326 -7.92 -7.89 22.69
C GLY A 326 -7.88 -6.43 22.24
N ASN A 327 -6.82 -6.03 21.54
CA ASN A 327 -6.59 -4.64 21.13
C ASN A 327 -5.94 -4.51 19.74
N GLY A 328 -5.78 -5.60 18.99
CA GLY A 328 -5.17 -5.55 17.65
C GLY A 328 -3.65 -5.37 17.64
N LYS A 329 -2.99 -5.38 18.81
CA LYS A 329 -1.56 -5.12 18.93
C LYS A 329 -0.69 -6.25 18.39
N VAL A 330 0.34 -5.92 17.60
CA VAL A 330 1.33 -6.90 17.15
C VAL A 330 2.24 -7.24 18.35
N THR A 331 2.40 -8.52 18.64
CA THR A 331 3.18 -9.05 19.77
C THR A 331 4.38 -9.88 19.32
N GLY A 332 4.58 -9.98 18.00
CA GLY A 332 5.72 -10.66 17.40
C GLY A 332 5.59 -10.71 15.88
N VAL A 333 6.71 -10.62 15.19
CA VAL A 333 6.81 -10.76 13.73
C VAL A 333 7.90 -11.73 13.37
N SER A 334 7.59 -12.66 12.47
CA SER A 334 8.53 -13.65 11.93
C SER A 334 8.48 -13.62 10.42
N VAL A 335 9.63 -13.85 9.78
CA VAL A 335 9.74 -13.92 8.31
C VAL A 335 10.24 -15.30 7.91
N GLY A 336 9.60 -15.90 6.92
CA GLY A 336 10.01 -17.16 6.29
C GLY A 336 10.08 -17.01 4.77
N SER A 337 10.71 -17.97 4.11
CA SER A 337 10.80 -18.04 2.63
C SER A 337 10.24 -19.35 2.12
N TYR A 338 9.68 -19.35 0.91
CA TYR A 338 9.26 -20.55 0.20
C TYR A 338 9.88 -20.58 -1.21
N PRO A 339 10.26 -21.77 -1.73
CA PRO A 339 10.81 -21.92 -3.07
C PRO A 339 9.71 -21.85 -4.14
N GLU A 340 10.06 -22.04 -5.41
CA GLU A 340 9.06 -22.22 -6.46
C GLU A 340 8.17 -23.44 -6.17
N ILE A 341 6.87 -23.30 -6.43
CA ILE A 341 5.87 -24.34 -6.18
C ILE A 341 5.28 -24.79 -7.53
N PRO A 342 5.41 -26.07 -7.92
CA PRO A 342 4.86 -26.57 -9.18
C PRO A 342 3.32 -26.47 -9.20
N PRO A 343 2.69 -26.55 -10.38
CA PRO A 343 1.23 -26.61 -10.51
C PRO A 343 0.60 -27.65 -9.57
N GLY A 344 -0.39 -27.23 -8.77
CA GLY A 344 -1.05 -28.08 -7.77
C GLY A 344 -0.19 -28.44 -6.54
N GLY A 345 1.02 -27.89 -6.43
CA GLY A 345 1.96 -28.18 -5.35
C GLY A 345 1.67 -27.43 -4.04
N ASN A 346 2.36 -27.86 -2.97
CA ASN A 346 2.39 -27.19 -1.66
C ASN A 346 3.81 -27.18 -1.09
N TYR A 347 4.12 -26.21 -0.23
CA TYR A 347 5.36 -26.09 0.55
C TYR A 347 5.03 -25.72 2.00
#